data_AF-F7SB34-F1
#
_entry.id   AF-F7SB34-F1
#
_cell.length_a   1.000
_cell.length_b   1.000
_cell.length_c   1.000
_cell.angle_alpha   90.00
_cell.angle_beta   90.00
_cell.angle_gamma   90.00
#
_symmetry.space_group_name_H-M   'P 1'
#
loop_
_entity.id
_entity.type
_entity.pdbx_description
1 polymer ?
#
loop_
_entity_poly.entity_id
_entity_poly.type
_entity_poly.pdbx_seq_one_letter_code
_entity_poly.pdbx_strand_id
1 'polypeptide(L)'
;MHHYSPEFERRWNRFAQPGRASWRVDETYVKVQGEWAYLYRAVDRAGNAVDFRLSPKRDVAAAKAFFRKAIKGPGSGPRTVMLDGYAASHRAVREMKA
;
A
#
# COMPACT_ATOMS: atom_id res chain seq x y z
N MET A 1 6.10 -15.95 -4.88
CA MET A 1 5.39 -14.64 -4.79
C MET A 1 4.33 -14.32 -5.87
N HIS A 2 4.63 -14.40 -7.19
CA HIS A 2 3.73 -13.94 -8.27
C HIS A 2 2.37 -14.65 -8.37
N HIS A 3 2.26 -15.88 -7.87
CA HIS A 3 1.04 -16.70 -7.98
C HIS A 3 -0.09 -16.25 -7.02
N TYR A 4 0.26 -15.67 -5.86
CA TYR A 4 -0.72 -15.36 -4.79
C TYR A 4 -1.11 -13.89 -4.70
N SER A 5 -0.29 -12.97 -5.23
CA SER A 5 -0.67 -11.56 -5.29
C SER A 5 -2.06 -11.36 -5.90
N PRO A 6 -2.42 -12.00 -7.04
CA PRO A 6 -3.74 -11.81 -7.65
C PRO A 6 -4.90 -12.35 -6.80
N GLU A 7 -4.72 -13.49 -6.13
CA GLU A 7 -5.77 -14.09 -5.30
C GLU A 7 -5.97 -13.31 -3.99
N PHE A 8 -4.87 -12.89 -3.36
CA PHE A 8 -4.88 -12.03 -2.19
C PHE A 8 -5.51 -10.67 -2.55
N GLU A 9 -5.19 -10.09 -3.72
CA GLU A 9 -5.84 -8.88 -4.26
C GLU A 9 -7.34 -9.06 -4.45
N ARG A 10 -7.75 -10.18 -5.05
CA ARG A 10 -9.17 -10.46 -5.29
C ARG A 10 -9.98 -10.59 -4.00
N ARG A 11 -9.45 -11.29 -2.99
CA ARG A 11 -10.13 -11.45 -1.68
C ARG A 11 -10.19 -10.12 -0.93
N TRP A 12 -9.10 -9.35 -1.00
CA TRP A 12 -8.96 -8.10 -0.27
C TRP A 12 -9.78 -6.95 -0.86
N ASN A 13 -9.95 -6.89 -2.18
CA ASN A 13 -10.77 -5.87 -2.85
C ASN A 13 -12.22 -5.81 -2.33
N ARG A 14 -12.72 -6.87 -1.69
CA ARG A 14 -14.04 -6.89 -1.02
C ARG A 14 -14.08 -5.98 0.22
N PHE A 15 -12.94 -5.71 0.84
CA PHE A 15 -12.78 -4.83 1.98
C PHE A 15 -12.30 -3.43 1.59
N ALA A 16 -11.94 -3.24 0.32
CA ALA A 16 -11.51 -1.95 -0.18
C ALA A 16 -12.73 -1.04 -0.36
N GLN A 17 -12.89 -0.04 0.50
CA GLN A 17 -13.95 0.97 0.38
C GLN A 17 -13.32 2.32 -0.01
N PRO A 18 -13.88 3.07 -0.97
CA PRO A 18 -13.44 4.42 -1.33
C PRO A 18 -13.71 5.45 -0.21
N GLY A 19 -13.02 5.34 0.91
CA GLY A 19 -13.20 6.19 2.07
C GLY A 19 -12.13 7.30 2.14
N ARG A 20 -12.56 8.50 1.78
CA ARG A 20 -12.08 9.85 2.18
C ARG A 20 -10.61 10.05 2.61
N ALA A 21 -9.94 10.90 1.80
CA ALA A 21 -9.01 12.00 2.10
C ALA A 21 -7.74 11.80 2.97
N SER A 22 -7.70 10.89 3.94
CA SER A 22 -6.51 10.71 4.80
C SER A 22 -6.16 9.25 4.91
N TRP A 23 -4.96 8.90 4.45
CA TRP A 23 -4.46 7.53 4.46
C TRP A 23 -3.41 7.36 5.54
N ARG A 24 -3.50 6.25 6.27
CA ARG A 24 -2.40 5.70 7.05
C ARG A 24 -1.76 4.59 6.24
N VAL A 25 -0.46 4.69 6.03
CA VAL A 25 0.33 3.72 5.29
C VAL A 25 1.35 3.12 6.23
N ASP A 26 1.31 1.81 6.34
CA ASP A 26 2.30 1.05 7.08
C ASP A 26 2.90 -0.06 6.21
N GLU A 27 4.14 -0.39 6.53
CA GLU A 27 4.89 -1.44 5.88
C GLU A 27 5.25 -2.52 6.90
N THR A 28 4.79 -3.73 6.64
CA THR A 28 5.00 -4.86 7.54
C THR A 28 5.53 -6.08 6.80
N TYR A 29 6.18 -6.99 7.51
CA TYR A 29 6.66 -8.24 6.93
C TYR A 29 5.60 -9.33 7.15
N VAL A 30 5.31 -10.12 6.12
CA VAL A 30 4.33 -11.21 6.17
C VAL A 30 4.92 -12.46 5.53
N LYS A 31 4.56 -13.64 6.06
CA LYS A 31 4.99 -14.92 5.50
C LYS A 31 3.92 -15.45 4.56
N VAL A 32 4.23 -15.53 3.28
CA VAL A 32 3.34 -16.05 2.23
C VAL A 32 3.92 -17.37 1.74
N GLN A 33 3.26 -18.49 2.08
CA GLN A 33 3.69 -19.86 1.73
C GLN A 33 5.17 -20.17 2.03
N GLY A 34 5.63 -19.81 3.21
CA GLY A 34 7.01 -20.10 3.60
C GLY A 34 8.00 -18.99 3.26
N GLU A 35 7.69 -18.11 2.31
CA GLU A 35 8.55 -16.99 1.90
C GLU A 35 8.18 -15.71 2.66
N TRP A 36 9.18 -14.93 3.07
CA TRP A 36 8.96 -13.59 3.62
C TRP A 36 8.73 -12.57 2.51
N ALA A 37 7.72 -11.73 2.68
CA ALA A 37 7.38 -10.63 1.78
C ALA A 37 7.09 -9.36 2.57
N TYR A 38 7.34 -8.21 1.95
CA TYR A 38 6.96 -6.90 2.46
C TYR A 38 5.56 -6.56 1.97
N LEU A 39 4.67 -6.27 2.90
CA LEU A 39 3.32 -5.80 2.66
C LEU A 39 3.27 -4.30 2.91
N TYR A 40 3.02 -3.55 1.84
CA TYR A 40 2.61 -2.16 1.88
C TYR A 40 1.09 -2.15 1.97
N ARG A 41 0.49 -1.48 2.96
CA ARG A 41 -0.97 -1.29 3.00
C ARG A 41 -1.33 0.17 3.28
N ALA A 42 -2.44 0.61 2.70
CA ALA A 42 -3.09 1.88 3.03
C ALA A 42 -4.46 1.60 3.64
N VAL A 43 -4.77 2.28 4.73
CA VAL A 43 -6.09 2.30 5.34
C VAL A 43 -6.57 3.74 5.49
N ASP A 44 -7.87 3.96 5.37
CA ASP A 44 -8.47 5.26 5.63
C ASP A 44 -8.64 5.53 7.13
N ARG A 45 -9.19 6.70 7.49
CA ARG A 45 -9.46 7.07 8.88
C ARG A 45 -10.50 6.17 9.56
N ALA A 46 -11.44 5.59 8.81
CA ALA A 46 -12.44 4.68 9.32
C ALA A 46 -11.91 3.24 9.48
N GLY A 47 -10.65 2.99 9.09
CA GLY A 47 -10.03 1.67 9.14
C GLY A 47 -10.36 0.80 7.93
N ASN A 48 -11.02 1.35 6.89
CA ASN A 48 -11.23 0.62 5.64
C ASN A 48 -9.93 0.53 4.88
N ALA A 49 -9.71 -0.61 4.22
CA ALA A 49 -8.56 -0.73 3.35
C ALA A 49 -8.75 0.15 2.10
N VAL A 50 -7.67 0.82 1.69
CA VAL A 50 -7.62 1.63 0.47
C VAL A 50 -6.98 0.81 -0.64
N ASP A 51 -5.75 0.35 -0.42
CA ASP A 51 -5.00 -0.50 -1.35
C ASP A 51 -3.88 -1.21 -0.59
N PHE A 52 -3.24 -2.16 -1.24
CA PHE A 52 -2.04 -2.81 -0.75
C PHE A 52 -1.13 -3.27 -1.90
N ARG A 53 0.12 -3.60 -1.55
CA ARG A 53 1.07 -4.21 -2.46
C ARG A 53 1.99 -5.14 -1.69
N LEU A 54 2.20 -6.33 -2.25
CA LEU A 54 3.23 -7.26 -1.81
C LEU A 54 4.50 -7.06 -2.65
N SER A 55 5.65 -6.99 -2.00
CA SER A 55 6.98 -6.92 -2.64
C SER A 55 7.97 -7.88 -1.99
N PRO A 56 8.82 -8.59 -2.76
CA PRO A 56 9.87 -9.43 -2.18
C PRO A 56 10.99 -8.58 -1.57
N LYS A 57 11.08 -7.31 -1.97
CA LYS A 57 12.11 -6.36 -1.53
C LYS A 57 11.49 -5.14 -0.87
N ARG A 58 12.19 -4.64 0.13
CA ARG A 58 11.93 -3.39 0.83
C ARG A 58 12.64 -2.24 0.11
N ASP A 59 11.99 -1.63 -0.88
CA ASP A 59 12.63 -0.60 -1.67
C ASP A 59 11.67 0.53 -2.10
N VAL A 60 12.28 1.65 -2.51
CA VAL A 60 11.55 2.85 -2.94
C VAL A 60 10.73 2.58 -4.20
N ALA A 61 11.16 1.66 -5.07
CA ALA A 61 10.45 1.34 -6.30
C ALA A 61 9.12 0.63 -6.00
N ALA A 62 9.13 -0.31 -5.04
CA ALA A 62 7.94 -0.98 -4.54
C ALA A 62 6.99 0.01 -3.87
N ALA A 63 7.50 0.91 -3.02
CA ALA A 63 6.71 1.97 -2.40
C ALA A 63 6.07 2.90 -3.44
N LYS A 64 6.83 3.38 -4.43
CA LYS A 64 6.30 4.20 -5.55
C LYS A 64 5.22 3.46 -6.34
N ALA A 65 5.45 2.18 -6.66
CA ALA A 65 4.49 1.37 -7.38
C ALA A 65 3.19 1.17 -6.58
N PHE A 66 3.29 1.02 -5.27
CA PHE A 66 2.16 1.00 -4.36
C PHE A 66 1.38 2.31 -4.40
N PHE A 67 2.02 3.46 -4.18
CA PHE A 67 1.34 4.76 -4.20
C PHE A 67 0.71 5.09 -5.56
N ARG A 68 1.38 4.76 -6.66
CA ARG A 68 0.81 4.93 -8.01
C ARG A 68 -0.45 4.10 -8.24
N LYS A 69 -0.49 2.87 -7.72
CA LYS A 69 -1.67 2.00 -7.79
C LYS A 69 -2.80 2.58 -6.93
N ALA A 70 -2.49 2.91 -5.67
CA ALA A 70 -3.47 3.42 -4.72
C ALA A 70 -4.12 4.73 -5.18
N ILE A 71 -3.34 5.68 -5.72
CA ILE A 71 -3.84 6.97 -6.23
C ILE A 71 -4.70 6.80 -7.50
N LYS A 72 -4.42 5.79 -8.32
CA LYS A 72 -5.22 5.49 -9.52
C LYS A 72 -6.50 4.68 -9.22
N GLY A 73 -6.65 4.19 -8.00
CA GLY A 73 -7.81 3.41 -7.57
C GLY A 73 -9.11 4.24 -7.51
N PRO A 74 -10.27 3.57 -7.37
CA PRO A 74 -11.55 4.25 -7.23
C PRO A 74 -11.59 5.05 -5.93
N GLY A 75 -11.57 6.38 -6.05
CA GLY A 75 -11.56 7.34 -4.95
C GLY A 75 -10.72 8.57 -5.29
N SER A 76 -11.08 9.73 -4.76
CA SER A 76 -10.20 10.90 -4.83
C SER A 76 -8.92 10.59 -4.04
N GLY A 77 -7.75 10.79 -4.67
CA GLY A 77 -6.45 10.57 -4.01
C GLY A 77 -6.32 11.27 -2.64
N PRO A 78 -5.36 10.86 -1.81
CA PRO A 78 -5.30 11.30 -0.42
C PRO A 78 -4.94 12.79 -0.35
N ARG A 79 -5.68 13.55 0.47
CA ARG A 79 -5.25 14.88 0.92
C ARG A 79 -4.07 14.80 1.88
N THR A 80 -3.99 13.73 2.68
CA THR A 80 -2.92 13.51 3.65
C THR A 80 -2.50 12.05 3.67
N VAL A 81 -1.19 11.80 3.67
CA VAL A 81 -0.60 10.47 3.83
C VAL A 81 0.24 10.49 5.11
N MET A 82 -0.16 9.68 6.08
CA MET A 82 0.61 9.41 7.29
C MET A 82 1.36 8.11 7.08
N LEU A 83 2.68 8.19 7.05
CA LEU A 83 3.57 7.04 6.91
C LEU A 83 4.03 6.60 8.28
N ASP A 84 4.25 5.30 8.46
CA ASP A 84 5.13 4.84 9.53
C ASP A 84 6.56 5.37 9.32
N GLY A 85 7.40 5.30 10.35
CA GLY A 85 8.75 5.88 10.35
C GLY A 85 9.73 5.25 9.34
N TYR A 86 9.27 4.52 8.33
CA TYR A 86 10.14 3.90 7.36
C TYR A 86 10.64 4.87 6.28
N ALA A 87 11.97 4.93 6.14
CA ALA A 87 12.66 5.85 5.26
C ALA A 87 12.28 5.72 3.77
N ALA A 88 12.03 4.50 3.25
CA ALA A 88 11.70 4.34 1.83
C ALA A 88 10.28 4.85 1.50
N SER A 89 9.32 4.68 2.43
CA SER A 89 7.98 5.25 2.32
C SER A 89 8.04 6.78 2.28
N HIS A 90 8.82 7.38 3.18
CA HIS A 90 9.02 8.84 3.22
C HIS A 90 9.70 9.36 1.95
N ARG A 91 10.73 8.65 1.46
CA ARG A 91 11.42 8.99 0.22
C ARG A 91 10.51 8.89 -1.00
N ALA A 92 9.69 7.83 -1.09
CA ALA A 92 8.74 7.66 -2.19
C ALA A 92 7.73 8.82 -2.25
N VAL A 93 7.13 9.21 -1.11
CA VAL A 93 6.16 10.32 -1.09
C VAL A 93 6.82 11.66 -1.43
N ARG A 94 8.05 11.93 -0.97
CA ARG A 94 8.81 13.13 -1.37
C ARG A 94 9.08 13.17 -2.87
N GLU A 95 9.55 12.07 -3.44
CA GLU A 95 9.87 11.97 -4.87
C GLU A 95 8.64 11.94 -5.78
N MET A 96 7.42 11.75 -5.24
CA MET A 96 6.17 11.84 -6.01
C MET A 96 5.57 13.25 -6.06
N LYS A 97 6.04 14.18 -5.21
CA LYS A 97 5.59 15.58 -5.19
C LYS A 97 6.47 16.52 -6.03
N ALA A 98 7.62 16.04 -6.50
CA ALA A 98 8.51 16.73 -7.44
C ALA A 98 8.08 16.41 -8.88
#